data_AF-A0A955YUF5-F1
#
_entry.id   AF-A0A955YUF5-F1
#
_cell.length_a   1.000
_cell.length_b   1.000
_cell.length_c   1.000
_cell.angle_alpha   90.00
_cell.angle_beta   90.00
_cell.angle_gamma   90.00
#
_symmetry.space_group_name_H-M   'P 1'
#
loop_
_entity.id
_entity.type
_entity.pdbx_description
1 polymer ?
#
loop_
_entity_poly.entity_id
_entity_poly.type
_entity_poly.pdbx_seq_one_letter_code
_entity_poly.pdbx_strand_id
1 'polypeptide(L)'
;GDREQFDVYNGSIVPGEHTLTVNLEYRGHGHGVFTYLKGYRFKVRSNYSFNAPEGRSVTVKVVGYEKGGPTAPLEERPAIRYIEHIAGADAAAAKDK
;
A
#
# COMPACT_ATOMS: atom_id res chain seq x y z
N GLY A 1 -0.90 8.34 19.50
CA GLY A 1 -0.20 8.81 18.29
C GLY A 1 -0.70 7.96 17.16
N ASP A 2 -1.89 8.29 16.64
CA ASP A 2 -2.45 7.63 15.47
C ASP A 2 -2.21 8.55 14.28
N ARG A 3 -1.22 8.21 13.46
CA ARG A 3 -1.10 8.78 12.13
C ARG A 3 -1.69 7.76 11.16
N GLU A 4 -2.90 8.03 10.67
CA GLU A 4 -3.56 7.19 9.65
C GLU A 4 -2.81 7.21 8.31
N GLN A 5 -2.03 8.26 8.06
CA GLN A 5 -1.20 8.43 6.86
C GLN A 5 0.11 9.16 7.21
N PHE A 6 1.18 8.82 6.50
CA PHE A 6 2.44 9.53 6.53
C PHE A 6 3.12 9.45 5.17
N ASP A 7 3.95 10.44 4.85
CA ASP A 7 4.73 10.46 3.61
C ASP A 7 6.04 9.71 3.84
N VAL A 8 6.33 8.74 2.97
CA VAL A 8 7.60 7.99 2.98
C VAL A 8 8.66 8.73 2.16
N TYR A 9 8.25 9.33 1.05
CA TYR A 9 9.11 10.07 0.13
C TYR A 9 8.29 11.14 -0.58
N ASN A 10 8.83 12.36 -0.66
CA ASN A 10 8.27 13.46 -1.42
C ASN A 10 9.44 14.24 -2.06
N GLY A 11 9.69 13.99 -3.34
CA GLY A 11 10.81 14.57 -4.06
C GLY A 11 10.85 14.14 -5.53
N SER A 12 11.80 14.69 -6.28
CA SER A 12 11.98 14.37 -7.69
C SER A 12 12.58 12.98 -7.88
N ILE A 13 12.15 12.27 -8.92
CA ILE A 13 12.75 11.01 -9.37
C ILE A 13 13.06 11.15 -10.87
N VAL A 14 14.04 10.38 -11.34
CA VAL A 14 14.31 10.33 -12.78
C VAL A 14 13.11 9.74 -13.52
N PRO A 15 12.75 10.24 -14.71
CA PRO A 15 11.71 9.62 -15.52
C PRO A 15 12.05 8.16 -15.86
N GLY A 16 11.04 7.30 -15.96
CA GLY A 16 11.19 5.90 -16.32
C GLY A 16 10.52 4.91 -15.36
N GLU A 17 10.88 3.63 -15.49
CA GLU A 17 10.35 2.55 -14.65
C GLU A 17 11.01 2.54 -13.28
N HIS A 18 10.17 2.43 -12.25
CA HIS A 18 10.60 2.31 -10.85
C HIS A 18 9.94 1.10 -10.21
N THR A 19 10.61 0.51 -9.21
CA THR A 19 10.03 -0.55 -8.38
C THR A 19 10.00 -0.11 -6.92
N LEU A 20 8.81 -0.04 -6.36
CA LEU A 20 8.58 0.15 -4.94
C LEU A 20 8.48 -1.22 -4.24
N THR A 21 9.41 -1.51 -3.35
CA THR A 21 9.34 -2.67 -2.45
C THR A 21 8.82 -2.24 -1.08
N VAL A 22 7.67 -2.77 -0.68
CA VAL A 22 7.03 -2.50 0.60
C VAL A 22 7.18 -3.72 1.51
N ASN A 23 7.62 -3.48 2.75
CA ASN A 23 7.63 -4.47 3.83
C ASN A 23 6.85 -3.90 5.02
N LEU A 24 5.72 -4.50 5.36
CA LEU A 24 4.92 -4.14 6.53
C LEU A 24 5.02 -5.24 7.59
N GLU A 25 5.23 -4.86 8.84
CA GLU A 25 5.22 -5.75 9.99
C GLU A 25 4.07 -5.37 10.92
N TYR A 26 3.07 -6.25 11.03
CA TYR A 26 1.95 -6.09 11.96
C TYR A 26 2.18 -6.93 13.21
N ARG A 27 1.89 -6.35 14.37
CA ARG A 27 1.95 -7.04 15.66
C ARG A 27 0.53 -7.25 16.19
N GLY A 28 0.14 -8.50 16.38
CA GLY A 28 -1.14 -8.81 17.02
C GLY A 28 -1.15 -8.35 18.48
N HIS A 29 -2.06 -7.45 18.84
CA HIS A 29 -2.41 -7.18 20.23
C HIS A 29 -3.35 -8.31 20.68
N GLY A 30 -2.79 -9.43 21.15
CA GLY A 30 -3.51 -10.71 21.36
C GLY A 30 -4.71 -10.70 22.31
N HIS A 31 -5.81 -10.05 21.92
CA HIS A 31 -7.09 -10.01 22.59
C HIS A 31 -8.11 -10.87 21.83
N GLY A 32 -8.91 -11.67 22.55
CA GLY A 32 -9.99 -12.50 21.99
C GLY A 32 -9.67 -14.00 21.91
N VAL A 33 -10.54 -14.75 21.22
CA VAL A 33 -10.53 -16.23 21.07
C VAL A 33 -9.31 -16.83 20.34
N PHE A 34 -8.30 -16.00 20.02
CA PHE A 34 -7.13 -16.37 19.22
C PHE A 34 -5.82 -16.19 20.00
N THR A 35 -5.79 -16.63 21.26
CA THR A 35 -4.62 -16.50 22.16
C THR A 35 -3.35 -17.15 21.64
N TYR A 36 -3.46 -18.08 20.68
CA TYR A 36 -2.30 -18.69 19.98
C TYR A 36 -1.49 -17.68 19.15
N LEU A 37 -2.04 -16.51 18.84
CA LEU A 37 -1.36 -15.46 18.06
C LEU A 37 -0.61 -14.46 18.96
N LYS A 38 -0.60 -14.66 20.28
CA LYS A 38 0.14 -13.78 21.20
C LYS A 38 1.64 -13.83 20.87
N GLY A 39 2.14 -12.73 20.31
CA GLY A 39 3.55 -12.60 19.91
C GLY A 39 3.82 -12.90 18.43
N TYR A 40 2.79 -13.26 17.64
CA TYR A 40 2.95 -13.47 16.22
C TYR A 40 3.12 -12.13 15.48
N ARG A 41 4.06 -12.11 14.53
CA ARG A 41 4.37 -10.98 13.67
C ARG A 41 3.98 -11.35 12.25
N PHE A 42 3.06 -10.58 11.68
CA PHE A 42 2.68 -10.77 10.28
C PHE A 42 3.56 -9.89 9.42
N LYS A 43 4.32 -10.51 8.51
CA LYS A 43 5.14 -9.79 7.54
C LYS A 43 4.46 -9.84 6.19
N VAL A 44 4.15 -8.66 5.65
CA VAL A 44 3.61 -8.53 4.30
C VAL A 44 4.67 -7.88 3.43
N ARG A 45 5.12 -8.61 2.40
CA ARG A 45 6.03 -8.09 1.39
C ARG A 45 5.29 -7.96 0.07
N SER A 46 5.46 -6.83 -0.59
CA SER A 46 4.90 -6.59 -1.91
C SER A 46 5.83 -5.72 -2.73
N ASN A 47 5.86 -5.98 -4.03
CA ASN A 47 6.59 -5.18 -5.01
C ASN A 47 5.56 -4.56 -5.96
N TYR A 48 5.75 -3.30 -6.30
CA TYR A 48 4.91 -2.58 -7.23
C TYR A 48 5.78 -1.80 -8.22
N SER A 49 5.59 -2.07 -9.50
CA SER A 49 6.27 -1.32 -10.56
C SER A 49 5.35 -0.21 -11.05
N PHE A 50 5.91 0.98 -11.20
CA PHE A 50 5.21 2.15 -11.71
C PHE A 50 6.12 2.95 -12.65
N ASN A 51 5.52 3.61 -13.63
CA ASN A 51 6.23 4.51 -14.53
C ASN A 51 6.15 5.94 -13.98
N ALA A 52 7.28 6.64 -13.94
CA ALA A 52 7.36 8.06 -13.67
C ALA A 52 7.48 8.83 -15.00
N PRO A 53 6.40 9.46 -15.50
CA PRO A 53 6.46 10.18 -16.76
C PRO A 53 7.28 11.46 -16.62
N GLU A 54 7.97 11.85 -17.70
CA GLU A 54 8.65 13.13 -17.75
C GLU A 54 7.67 14.30 -17.58
N GLY A 55 8.08 15.29 -16.77
CA GLY A 55 7.31 16.52 -16.55
C GLY A 55 6.00 16.34 -15.77
N ARG A 56 5.68 15.14 -15.27
CA ARG A 56 4.47 14.88 -14.48
C ARG A 56 4.84 14.30 -13.11
N SER A 57 4.00 14.57 -12.12
CA SER A 57 4.12 13.96 -10.80
C SER A 57 3.28 12.68 -10.71
N VAL A 58 3.85 11.64 -10.12
CA VAL A 58 3.16 10.40 -9.78
C VAL A 58 3.05 10.30 -8.27
N THR A 59 1.86 9.98 -7.78
CA THR A 59 1.60 9.69 -6.37
C THR A 59 1.22 8.22 -6.25
N VAL A 60 2.00 7.46 -5.50
CA VAL A 60 1.70 6.05 -5.17
C VAL A 60 1.33 5.97 -3.70
N LYS A 61 0.05 5.68 -3.40
CA LYS A 61 -0.43 5.44 -2.05
C LYS A 61 -0.44 3.94 -1.75
N VAL A 62 0.25 3.56 -0.68
CA VAL A 62 0.29 2.18 -0.17
C VAL A 62 -0.74 2.04 0.94
N VAL A 63 -1.70 1.14 0.78
CA VAL A 63 -2.79 0.92 1.74
C VAL A 63 -2.72 -0.50 2.27
N GLY A 64 -2.43 -0.62 3.57
CA GLY A 64 -2.59 -1.88 4.30
C GLY A 64 -4.07 -2.15 4.59
N TYR A 65 -4.54 -3.38 4.37
CA TYR A 65 -5.91 -3.77 4.67
C TYR A 65 -6.00 -5.25 5.07
N GLU A 66 -7.10 -5.63 5.70
CA GLU A 66 -7.43 -7.03 5.97
C GLU A 66 -8.29 -7.60 4.83
N LYS A 67 -7.76 -8.58 4.10
CA LYS A 67 -8.52 -9.39 3.12
C LYS A 67 -9.12 -10.63 3.79
N GLY A 68 -10.09 -11.25 3.12
CA GLY A 68 -10.74 -12.48 3.61
C GLY A 68 -11.97 -12.21 4.49
N GLY A 69 -12.84 -13.21 4.58
CA GLY A 69 -14.06 -13.15 5.40
C GLY A 69 -13.81 -13.44 6.88
N PRO A 70 -14.88 -13.49 7.71
CA PRO A 70 -14.76 -13.71 9.16
C PRO A 70 -14.07 -15.02 9.57
N THR A 71 -14.04 -16.00 8.67
CA THR A 71 -13.44 -17.33 8.89
C THR A 71 -12.03 -17.46 8.29
N ALA A 72 -11.50 -16.43 7.64
CA ALA A 72 -10.17 -16.50 7.02
C ALA A 72 -9.07 -16.55 8.09
N PRO A 73 -8.00 -17.36 7.91
CA PRO A 73 -6.87 -17.41 8.82
C PRO A 73 -6.23 -16.03 8.98
N LEU A 74 -6.05 -15.52 10.21
CA LEU A 74 -5.55 -14.16 10.46
C LEU A 74 -4.18 -13.91 9.81
N GLU A 75 -3.36 -14.94 9.64
CA GLU A 75 -2.08 -14.87 8.96
C GLU A 75 -2.15 -14.57 7.45
N GLU A 76 -3.28 -14.89 6.83
CA GLU A 76 -3.52 -14.63 5.40
C GLU A 76 -4.26 -13.31 5.16
N ARG A 77 -4.79 -12.68 6.22
CA ARG A 77 -5.61 -11.47 6.11
C ARG A 77 -4.81 -10.20 5.77
N PRO A 78 -3.59 -9.96 6.30
CA PRO A 78 -2.82 -8.78 5.96
C PRO A 78 -2.49 -8.70 4.46
N ALA A 79 -2.89 -7.59 3.84
CA ALA A 79 -2.69 -7.36 2.41
C ALA A 79 -2.31 -5.90 2.14
N ILE A 80 -1.75 -5.66 0.95
CA ILE A 80 -1.34 -4.34 0.47
C ILE A 80 -2.11 -4.05 -0.83
N ARG A 81 -2.64 -2.85 -0.94
CA ARG A 81 -3.18 -2.28 -2.16
C ARG A 81 -2.39 -1.03 -2.54
N TYR A 82 -2.13 -0.85 -3.83
CA TYR A 82 -1.53 0.36 -4.38
C TYR A 82 -2.61 1.17 -5.07
N ILE A 83 -2.57 2.48 -4.86
CA ILE A 83 -3.39 3.45 -5.58
C ILE A 83 -2.42 4.43 -6.23
N GLU A 84 -2.36 4.39 -7.55
CA GLU A 84 -1.51 5.26 -8.35
C GLU A 84 -2.33 6.40 -8.94
N HIS A 85 -1.81 7.62 -8.81
CA HIS A 85 -2.36 8.82 -9.43
C HIS A 85 -1.27 9.56 -10.19
N ILE A 86 -1.50 9.82 -11.47
CA ILE A 86 -0.61 10.63 -12.31
C ILE A 86 -1.26 12.00 -12.50
N ALA A 87 -0.58 13.06 -12.07
CA ALA A 87 -1.09 14.41 -12.25
C ALA A 87 -1.28 14.72 -13.74
N GLY A 88 -2.49 15.15 -14.11
CA GLY A 88 -2.87 15.47 -15.48
C GLY A 88 -3.48 14.32 -16.29
N ALA A 89 -3.55 13.09 -15.77
CA ALA A 89 -4.26 11.99 -16.45
C ALA A 89 -5.79 12.16 -16.41
N ASP A 90 -6.34 12.66 -15.30
CA ASP A 90 -7.78 12.86 -15.12
C ASP A 90 -8.38 13.92 -16.06
N ALA A 91 -7.56 14.87 -16.53
CA ALA A 91 -7.99 15.92 -17.45
C ALA A 91 -8.08 15.47 -18.92
N ALA A 92 -7.42 14.37 -19.28
CA ALA A 92 -7.43 13.83 -20.65
C ALA A 92 -8.66 12.94 -20.89
N ALA A 93 -9.05 12.12 -19.89
CA ALA A 93 -10.21 11.22 -20.01
C ALA A 93 -11.58 11.95 -20.06
N ALA A 94 -11.63 13.22 -19.63
CA ALA A 94 -12.85 14.03 -19.64
C ALA A 94 -13.11 14.78 -20.97
N LYS A 95 -12.18 14.71 -21.94
CA LYS A 95 -12.32 15.42 -23.23
C LYS A 95 -12.86 14.57 -24.39
N ASP A 96 -13.07 13.27 -24.17
CA ASP A 96 -13.56 12.33 -25.18
C ASP A 96 -15.06 11.98 -25.01
N LYS A 97 -15.87 12.90 -24.44
CA LYS A 97 -17.32 12.69 -24.27
C LYS A 97 -18.15 13.88 -24.70
#